data_AF-G3IQI3-F1
#
_entry.id   AF-G3IQI3-F1
#
_cell.length_a   1.000
_cell.length_b   1.000
_cell.length_c   1.000
_cell.angle_alpha   90.00
_cell.angle_beta   90.00
_cell.angle_gamma   90.00
#
_symmetry.space_group_name_H-M   'P 1'
#
loop_
_entity.id
_entity.type
_entity.pdbx_description
1 polymer ?
#
loop_
_entity_poly.entity_id
_entity_poly.type
_entity_poly.pdbx_seq_one_letter_code
_entity_poly.pdbx_strand_id
1 'polypeptide(L)'
;MKQQRLKECKNSTDALHFVQHILFGVPYRVIVGKSYRALSSYLAQVIGFSGLFFGLTLTFLISGNAIALTSFGSTYRYKLEMSKDDKVCRHMEKVYKKYFRTPWAYRADVWSDENRAKNVFTRLPGVEFNANLAGLMSRARFPSSPEFEAIQWREGRYKYQTTDTKSGGEVVFTGTIINPLLVADFDIDNDGKMDTVIQGGFFEGMVYGIDSFSVYSAGTVDLKDLVGESVVKVRDVQSFREVDGMGEALVGVDTWRSLRPFILDGVTYLSGARYESPYDDFKPNHIYKDYMDVLKYIKGSSFRKGRNQPPLEFETICRFRMTEVHQPSKGE
;
A
#
# COMPACT_ATOMS: atom_id res chain seq x y z
N MET A 1 -44.09 -46.68 -16.09
CA MET A 1 -44.42 -45.26 -16.36
C MET A 1 -43.30 -44.71 -17.25
N LYS A 2 -43.37 -44.68 -18.59
CA LYS A 2 -44.14 -43.75 -19.47
C LYS A 2 -44.15 -42.32 -18.90
N GLN A 3 -43.82 -41.24 -19.60
CA GLN A 3 -43.24 -40.92 -20.90
C GLN A 3 -43.20 -39.37 -20.93
N GLN A 4 -42.24 -38.75 -21.65
CA GLN A 4 -42.42 -37.48 -22.41
C GLN A 4 -42.63 -36.16 -21.62
N ARG A 5 -42.29 -34.95 -22.09
CA ARG A 5 -41.69 -34.40 -23.32
C ARG A 5 -41.32 -32.93 -23.04
N LEU A 6 -40.14 -32.51 -23.52
CA LEU A 6 -39.91 -31.39 -24.46
C LEU A 6 -40.85 -30.17 -24.42
N LYS A 7 -40.25 -28.97 -24.33
CA LYS A 7 -40.36 -27.98 -25.42
C LYS A 7 -39.25 -26.94 -25.38
N GLU A 8 -38.55 -26.86 -26.51
CA GLU A 8 -37.67 -25.80 -26.96
C GLU A 8 -38.45 -24.49 -27.12
N CYS A 9 -37.77 -23.35 -26.97
CA CYS A 9 -38.06 -22.17 -27.79
C CYS A 9 -36.77 -21.42 -28.12
N LYS A 10 -36.58 -21.25 -29.42
CA LYS A 10 -35.50 -20.59 -30.15
C LYS A 10 -35.66 -19.06 -30.10
N ASN A 11 -34.52 -18.38 -30.13
CA ASN A 11 -34.19 -17.09 -30.78
C ASN A 11 -35.14 -15.88 -30.62
N SER A 12 -34.59 -14.75 -30.15
CA SER A 12 -34.50 -13.53 -30.97
C SER A 12 -33.58 -12.50 -30.30
N THR A 13 -32.64 -12.03 -31.11
CA THR A 13 -31.90 -10.78 -31.04
C THR A 13 -32.81 -9.56 -30.82
N ASP A 14 -32.18 -8.47 -30.33
CA ASP A 14 -32.66 -7.08 -30.27
C ASP A 14 -33.29 -6.62 -28.94
N ALA A 15 -32.46 -6.00 -28.09
CA ALA A 15 -32.85 -4.85 -27.25
C ALA A 15 -31.61 -4.22 -26.57
N LEU A 16 -30.74 -3.61 -27.39
CA LEU A 16 -29.93 -2.49 -26.94
C LEU A 16 -30.86 -1.25 -26.92
N HIS A 17 -30.81 -0.45 -25.86
CA HIS A 17 -31.53 0.82 -25.58
C HIS A 17 -32.41 0.72 -24.32
N PHE A 18 -31.77 0.90 -23.16
CA PHE A 18 -32.47 1.23 -21.92
C PHE A 18 -31.65 2.22 -21.10
N VAL A 19 -31.59 3.47 -21.55
CA VAL A 19 -31.19 4.62 -20.73
C VAL A 19 -32.00 5.83 -21.19
N GLN A 20 -32.49 6.59 -20.20
CA GLN A 20 -33.15 7.91 -20.28
C GLN A 20 -34.60 7.95 -20.77
N HIS A 21 -35.54 8.01 -19.83
CA HIS A 21 -36.64 9.00 -19.84
C HIS A 21 -37.39 8.96 -18.49
N ILE A 22 -36.89 9.73 -17.52
CA ILE A 22 -37.73 10.32 -16.47
C ILE A 22 -37.36 11.80 -16.47
N LEU A 23 -38.33 12.64 -16.82
CA LEU A 23 -38.60 13.97 -16.28
C LEU A 23 -39.31 14.86 -17.33
N PHE A 24 -40.39 15.49 -16.87
CA PHE A 24 -41.17 16.58 -17.48
C PHE A 24 -42.22 16.23 -18.54
N GLY A 25 -43.41 15.88 -18.04
CA GLY A 25 -44.66 16.22 -18.71
C GLY A 25 -44.97 17.71 -18.51
N VAL A 26 -44.99 18.47 -19.60
CA VAL A 26 -45.63 19.79 -19.67
C VAL A 26 -46.44 19.83 -20.97
N PRO A 27 -47.75 20.10 -20.94
CA PRO A 27 -48.55 20.20 -22.16
C PRO A 27 -48.26 21.53 -22.88
N TYR A 28 -47.97 21.44 -24.18
CA TYR A 28 -47.84 22.57 -25.09
C TYR A 28 -49.22 23.26 -25.28
N ARG A 29 -49.31 24.53 -24.85
CA ARG A 29 -50.29 25.48 -25.40
C ARG A 29 -49.61 26.27 -26.52
N VAL A 30 -50.21 26.19 -27.70
CA VAL A 30 -49.87 27.00 -28.87
C VAL A 30 -50.25 28.46 -28.58
N ILE A 31 -49.25 29.34 -28.48
CA ILE A 31 -49.44 30.79 -28.58
C ILE A 31 -48.70 31.24 -29.83
N VAL A 32 -49.48 31.47 -30.90
CA VAL A 32 -49.03 32.22 -32.07
C VAL A 32 -49.16 33.70 -31.73
N GLY A 33 -48.04 34.44 -31.69
CA GLY A 33 -48.11 35.89 -31.64
C GLY A 33 -46.86 36.59 -31.09
N LYS A 34 -46.13 37.25 -32.00
CA LYS A 34 -45.22 38.38 -31.75
C LYS A 34 -44.12 38.17 -30.70
N SER A 35 -42.93 37.72 -31.11
CA SER A 35 -41.66 38.02 -30.40
C SER A 35 -40.41 37.66 -31.21
N TYR A 36 -40.19 38.29 -32.37
CA TYR A 36 -38.93 38.13 -33.13
C TYR A 36 -37.78 39.03 -32.64
N ARG A 37 -38.02 39.95 -31.68
CA ARG A 37 -36.96 40.82 -31.11
C ARG A 37 -36.37 40.33 -29.79
N ALA A 38 -36.97 39.33 -29.14
CA ALA A 38 -36.46 38.76 -27.89
C ALA A 38 -35.51 37.57 -28.10
N LEU A 39 -35.47 36.97 -29.29
CA LEU A 39 -34.59 35.84 -29.59
C LEU A 39 -33.14 36.23 -29.88
N SER A 40 -32.86 37.46 -30.33
CA SER A 40 -31.48 37.87 -30.66
C SER A 40 -30.65 38.23 -29.42
N SER A 41 -31.27 38.72 -28.34
CA SER A 41 -30.56 38.99 -27.08
C SER A 41 -30.23 37.71 -26.30
N TYR A 42 -31.09 36.69 -26.40
CA TYR A 42 -30.85 35.39 -25.76
C TYR A 42 -29.73 34.60 -26.46
N LEU A 43 -29.65 34.62 -27.80
CA LEU A 43 -28.55 33.94 -28.50
C LEU A 43 -27.18 34.58 -28.22
N ALA A 44 -27.11 35.91 -28.06
CA ALA A 44 -25.87 36.60 -27.73
C ALA A 44 -25.36 36.30 -26.30
N GLN A 45 -26.27 36.07 -25.35
CA GLN A 45 -25.89 35.68 -23.98
C GLN A 45 -25.40 34.22 -23.89
N VAL A 46 -25.96 33.30 -24.69
CA VAL A 46 -25.55 31.89 -24.69
C VAL A 46 -24.15 31.71 -25.29
N ILE A 47 -23.78 32.49 -26.32
CA ILE A 47 -22.43 32.41 -26.93
C ILE A 47 -21.36 33.01 -26.01
N GLY A 48 -21.68 34.06 -25.24
CA GLY A 48 -20.76 34.64 -24.25
C GLY A 48 -20.45 33.72 -23.06
N PHE A 49 -21.44 32.97 -22.57
CA PHE A 49 -21.24 32.02 -21.45
C PHE A 49 -20.50 30.73 -21.85
N SER A 50 -20.59 30.34 -23.13
CA SER A 50 -19.92 29.13 -23.65
C SER A 50 -18.40 29.29 -23.75
N GLY A 51 -17.91 30.50 -24.06
CA GLY A 51 -16.47 30.77 -24.17
C GLY A 51 -15.73 30.83 -22.83
N LEU A 52 -16.40 31.30 -21.76
CA LEU A 52 -15.83 31.37 -20.41
C LEU A 52 -15.73 29.99 -19.72
N PHE A 53 -16.64 29.06 -20.02
CA PHE A 53 -16.59 27.70 -19.48
C PHE A 53 -15.51 26.82 -20.14
N PHE A 54 -15.24 27.01 -21.43
CA PHE A 54 -14.14 26.31 -22.11
C PHE A 54 -12.74 26.80 -21.68
N GLY A 55 -12.60 28.09 -21.32
CA GLY A 55 -11.33 28.63 -20.82
C GLY A 55 -10.98 28.14 -19.40
N LEU A 56 -11.98 28.02 -18.52
CA LEU A 56 -11.80 27.58 -17.13
C LEU A 56 -11.60 26.06 -16.98
N THR A 57 -12.22 25.25 -17.83
CA THR A 57 -11.99 23.79 -17.83
C THR A 57 -10.59 23.43 -18.37
N LEU A 58 -10.05 24.19 -19.32
CA LEU A 58 -8.70 23.98 -19.85
C LEU A 58 -7.61 24.38 -18.83
N THR A 59 -7.83 25.41 -18.01
CA THR A 59 -6.88 25.80 -16.95
C THR A 59 -6.88 24.84 -15.76
N PHE A 60 -8.03 24.21 -15.43
CA PHE A 60 -8.08 23.15 -14.40
C PHE A 60 -7.44 21.82 -14.85
N LEU A 61 -7.51 21.49 -16.15
CA LEU A 61 -6.83 20.30 -16.70
C LEU A 61 -5.30 20.46 -16.76
N ILE A 62 -4.79 21.68 -16.91
CA ILE A 62 -3.34 21.94 -16.93
C ILE A 62 -2.77 22.05 -15.51
N SER A 63 -3.53 22.59 -14.53
CA SER A 63 -3.07 22.72 -13.14
C SER A 63 -3.24 21.45 -12.29
N GLY A 64 -4.20 20.57 -12.61
CA GLY A 64 -4.44 19.32 -11.88
C GLY A 64 -3.39 18.22 -12.11
N ASN A 65 -2.56 18.31 -13.15
CA ASN A 65 -1.52 17.31 -13.46
C ASN A 65 -0.13 17.69 -12.91
N ALA A 66 0.07 18.92 -12.44
CA ALA A 66 1.38 19.37 -11.97
C ALA A 66 1.74 18.85 -10.55
N ILE A 67 0.75 18.44 -9.76
CA ILE A 67 0.97 17.94 -8.38
C ILE A 67 1.39 16.45 -8.37
N ALA A 68 1.26 15.74 -9.49
CA ALA A 68 1.63 14.32 -9.61
C ALA A 68 3.09 14.08 -10.09
N LEU A 69 3.87 15.12 -10.38
CA LEU A 69 5.16 15.01 -11.10
C LEU A 69 6.42 15.37 -10.33
N THR A 70 6.35 15.75 -9.05
CA THR A 70 7.56 16.18 -8.30
C THR A 70 8.17 15.11 -7.39
N SER A 71 7.51 13.97 -7.18
CA SER A 71 8.06 12.83 -6.42
C SER A 71 8.74 11.77 -7.31
N PHE A 72 9.13 12.12 -8.54
CA PHE A 72 9.89 11.21 -9.40
C PHE A 72 11.36 11.11 -8.93
N GLY A 73 11.59 10.23 -7.94
CA GLY A 73 12.90 9.62 -7.72
C GLY A 73 13.99 10.51 -7.12
N SER A 74 13.67 11.22 -6.03
CA SER A 74 14.66 11.83 -5.15
C SER A 74 15.82 10.86 -4.89
N THR A 75 17.03 11.33 -5.17
CA THR A 75 18.25 10.57 -4.90
C THR A 75 18.74 10.88 -3.49
N TYR A 76 19.15 9.85 -2.76
CA TYR A 76 19.62 9.97 -1.40
C TYR A 76 21.10 9.65 -1.30
N ARG A 77 21.77 10.38 -0.41
CA ARG A 77 23.10 10.04 0.12
C ARG A 77 22.95 9.49 1.53
N TYR A 78 23.86 8.59 1.87
CA TYR A 78 23.91 7.92 3.16
C TYR A 78 25.21 8.29 3.85
N LYS A 79 25.11 8.81 5.08
CA LYS A 79 26.25 9.09 5.95
C LYS A 79 26.12 8.27 7.22
N LEU A 80 27.11 7.41 7.50
CA LEU A 80 27.18 6.66 8.75
C LEU A 80 27.35 7.63 9.92
N GLU A 81 26.42 7.58 10.89
CA GLU A 81 26.45 8.39 12.12
C GLU A 81 26.65 7.52 13.38
N MET A 82 26.33 6.23 13.32
CA MET A 82 26.54 5.29 14.42
C MET A 82 27.00 3.94 13.88
N SER A 83 28.00 3.33 14.53
CA SER A 83 28.53 1.99 14.23
C SER A 83 28.78 1.23 15.53
N LYS A 84 28.14 0.07 15.70
CA LYS A 84 28.49 -0.93 16.72
C LYS A 84 29.24 -2.13 16.14
N ASP A 85 29.16 -2.31 14.82
CA ASP A 85 29.86 -3.36 14.08
C ASP A 85 30.38 -2.77 12.76
N ASP A 86 31.68 -2.47 12.73
CA ASP A 86 32.32 -1.80 11.60
C ASP A 86 32.24 -2.59 10.29
N LYS A 87 32.25 -3.93 10.37
CA LYS A 87 32.17 -4.79 9.20
C LYS A 87 30.78 -4.68 8.56
N VAL A 88 29.74 -4.86 9.36
CA VAL A 88 28.34 -4.76 8.91
C VAL A 88 28.03 -3.35 8.42
N CYS A 89 28.43 -2.32 9.18
CA CYS A 89 28.10 -0.94 8.83
C CYS A 89 28.81 -0.47 7.56
N ARG A 90 30.09 -0.79 7.36
CA ARG A 90 30.78 -0.42 6.10
C ARG A 90 30.26 -1.20 4.91
N HIS A 91 29.81 -2.44 5.10
CA HIS A 91 29.15 -3.21 4.05
C HIS A 91 27.84 -2.57 3.65
N MET A 92 26.95 -2.31 4.63
CA MET A 92 25.64 -1.72 4.37
C MET A 92 25.73 -0.29 3.83
N GLU A 93 26.76 0.48 4.19
CA GLU A 93 27.02 1.78 3.57
C GLU A 93 27.21 1.66 2.05
N LYS A 94 27.99 0.66 1.60
CA LYS A 94 28.21 0.40 0.17
C LYS A 94 26.94 -0.08 -0.50
N VAL A 95 26.18 -0.97 0.15
CA VAL A 95 24.89 -1.46 -0.35
C VAL A 95 23.92 -0.30 -0.55
N TYR A 96 23.72 0.56 0.45
CA TYR A 96 22.81 1.70 0.34
C TYR A 96 23.23 2.69 -0.74
N LYS A 97 24.53 3.04 -0.81
CA LYS A 97 25.06 3.93 -1.86
C LYS A 97 24.92 3.37 -3.28
N LYS A 98 24.95 2.05 -3.44
CA LYS A 98 24.89 1.37 -4.75
C LYS A 98 23.45 1.08 -5.19
N TYR A 99 22.64 0.49 -4.32
CA TYR A 99 21.34 -0.07 -4.67
C TYR A 99 20.16 0.78 -4.20
N PHE A 100 20.31 1.52 -3.10
CA PHE A 100 19.21 2.27 -2.46
C PHE A 100 19.31 3.76 -2.74
N ARG A 101 19.82 4.18 -3.91
CA ARG A 101 19.92 5.61 -4.23
C ARG A 101 18.56 6.29 -4.27
N THR A 102 17.51 5.57 -4.66
CA THR A 102 16.16 6.11 -4.83
C THR A 102 15.15 5.16 -4.15
N PRO A 103 15.25 4.98 -2.82
CA PRO A 103 14.52 3.93 -2.11
C PRO A 103 13.00 4.13 -2.15
N TRP A 104 12.56 5.37 -2.39
CA TRP A 104 11.14 5.76 -2.45
C TRP A 104 10.66 6.05 -3.87
N ALA A 105 11.50 5.89 -4.89
CA ALA A 105 11.09 6.19 -6.26
C ALA A 105 9.90 5.32 -6.66
N TYR A 106 8.89 5.95 -7.24
CA TYR A 106 7.86 5.20 -7.94
C TYR A 106 8.49 4.50 -9.15
N ARG A 107 8.51 3.17 -9.10
CA ARG A 107 9.12 2.32 -10.12
C ARG A 107 8.10 1.93 -11.17
N ALA A 108 7.69 2.87 -12.03
CA ALA A 108 6.70 2.61 -13.10
C ALA A 108 7.03 1.36 -13.94
N ASP A 109 8.33 1.07 -14.10
CA ASP A 109 8.84 -0.16 -14.70
C ASP A 109 8.41 -1.42 -13.94
N VAL A 110 8.38 -1.43 -12.61
CA VAL A 110 7.84 -2.54 -11.80
C VAL A 110 6.33 -2.68 -11.96
N TRP A 111 5.63 -1.59 -12.26
CA TRP A 111 4.16 -1.52 -12.33
C TRP A 111 3.57 -1.79 -13.72
N SER A 112 4.36 -2.08 -14.75
CA SER A 112 3.84 -2.55 -16.04
C SER A 112 3.31 -3.99 -15.91
N ASP A 113 2.26 -4.36 -16.64
CA ASP A 113 1.65 -5.70 -16.53
C ASP A 113 2.66 -6.84 -16.78
N GLU A 114 3.58 -6.65 -17.72
CA GLU A 114 4.64 -7.61 -18.02
C GLU A 114 5.62 -7.79 -16.84
N ASN A 115 5.95 -6.70 -16.14
CA ASN A 115 6.89 -6.74 -15.03
C ASN A 115 6.22 -7.10 -13.70
N ARG A 116 4.93 -6.81 -13.52
CA ARG A 116 4.14 -7.31 -12.39
C ARG A 116 4.20 -8.83 -12.33
N ALA A 117 4.16 -9.52 -13.47
CA ALA A 117 4.29 -10.98 -13.56
C ALA A 117 5.72 -11.51 -13.30
N LYS A 118 6.77 -10.70 -13.57
CA LYS A 118 8.18 -11.06 -13.31
C LYS A 118 8.62 -10.78 -11.86
N ASN A 119 7.94 -9.85 -11.19
CA ASN A 119 8.23 -9.42 -9.82
C ASN A 119 7.36 -10.12 -8.77
N VAL A 120 6.69 -11.21 -9.15
CA VAL A 120 5.81 -11.99 -8.27
C VAL A 120 6.65 -12.83 -7.32
N PHE A 121 6.24 -12.87 -6.06
CA PHE A 121 6.79 -13.79 -5.08
C PHE A 121 6.25 -15.20 -5.33
N THR A 122 6.95 -16.24 -4.89
CA THR A 122 6.36 -17.58 -4.94
C THR A 122 5.08 -17.61 -4.09
N ARG A 123 3.97 -18.13 -4.60
CA ARG A 123 2.68 -18.07 -3.90
C ARG A 123 2.52 -19.24 -2.93
N LEU A 124 1.90 -19.01 -1.78
CA LEU A 124 1.44 -20.10 -0.91
C LEU A 124 0.34 -20.94 -1.62
N PRO A 125 0.19 -22.23 -1.29
CA PRO A 125 -0.78 -23.10 -1.95
C PRO A 125 -2.22 -22.60 -1.80
N GLY A 126 -2.88 -22.26 -2.91
CA GLY A 126 -4.25 -21.73 -2.93
C GLY A 126 -4.35 -20.21 -3.11
N VAL A 127 -3.21 -19.49 -3.13
CA VAL A 127 -3.22 -18.05 -3.40
C VAL A 127 -3.26 -17.76 -4.91
N GLU A 128 -4.33 -17.12 -5.34
CA GLU A 128 -4.47 -16.62 -6.71
C GLU A 128 -3.63 -15.36 -6.94
N PHE A 129 -3.08 -15.24 -8.15
CA PHE A 129 -2.32 -14.06 -8.55
C PHE A 129 -3.25 -12.85 -8.67
N ASN A 130 -2.83 -11.73 -8.10
CA ASN A 130 -3.50 -10.44 -8.26
C ASN A 130 -2.44 -9.36 -8.52
N ALA A 131 -2.48 -8.78 -9.72
CA ALA A 131 -1.47 -7.82 -10.18
C ALA A 131 -1.41 -6.55 -9.31
N ASN A 132 -2.54 -6.10 -8.77
CA ASN A 132 -2.59 -4.91 -7.93
C ASN A 132 -1.96 -5.18 -6.57
N LEU A 133 -2.27 -6.33 -5.97
CA LEU A 133 -1.69 -6.74 -4.69
C LEU A 133 -0.19 -7.06 -4.80
N ALA A 134 0.23 -7.69 -5.90
CA ALA A 134 1.65 -7.91 -6.21
C ALA A 134 2.42 -6.59 -6.30
N GLY A 135 1.81 -5.56 -6.88
CA GLY A 135 2.35 -4.20 -6.91
C GLY A 135 2.64 -3.64 -5.50
N LEU A 136 1.69 -3.78 -4.56
CA LEU A 136 1.88 -3.35 -3.17
C LEU A 136 3.07 -4.07 -2.51
N MET A 137 3.13 -5.40 -2.64
CA MET A 137 4.21 -6.21 -2.05
C MET A 137 5.57 -5.98 -2.70
N SER A 138 5.62 -5.47 -3.93
CA SER A 138 6.90 -5.25 -4.65
C SER A 138 7.85 -4.32 -3.90
N ARG A 139 7.34 -3.47 -3.00
CA ARG A 139 8.13 -2.57 -2.15
C ARG A 139 8.93 -3.30 -1.06
N ALA A 140 8.48 -4.47 -0.62
CA ALA A 140 9.28 -5.33 0.25
C ALA A 140 10.48 -5.94 -0.50
N ARG A 141 10.43 -6.00 -1.83
CA ARG A 141 11.51 -6.49 -2.69
C ARG A 141 12.43 -5.38 -3.19
N PHE A 142 11.92 -4.19 -3.52
CA PHE A 142 12.70 -3.14 -4.18
C PHE A 142 12.92 -1.88 -3.35
N PRO A 143 14.08 -1.21 -3.51
CA PRO A 143 15.27 -1.67 -4.24
C PRO A 143 15.92 -2.88 -3.55
N SER A 144 16.71 -3.69 -4.26
CA SER A 144 17.30 -4.92 -3.70
C SER A 144 18.80 -5.01 -3.90
N SER A 145 19.43 -5.88 -3.13
CA SER A 145 20.81 -6.37 -3.31
C SER A 145 20.86 -7.86 -2.94
N PRO A 146 21.96 -8.59 -3.26
CA PRO A 146 22.04 -10.04 -3.00
C PRO A 146 21.69 -10.44 -1.56
N GLU A 147 22.03 -9.61 -0.58
CA GLU A 147 21.75 -9.82 0.85
C GLU A 147 20.24 -9.81 1.16
N PHE A 148 19.47 -8.94 0.50
CA PHE A 148 18.02 -8.87 0.65
C PHE A 148 17.32 -9.97 -0.14
N GLU A 149 17.85 -10.34 -1.30
CA GLU A 149 17.31 -11.43 -2.14
C GLU A 149 17.53 -12.82 -1.54
N ALA A 150 18.40 -12.93 -0.54
CA ALA A 150 18.59 -14.16 0.23
C ALA A 150 17.30 -14.59 0.95
N ILE A 151 16.43 -13.64 1.33
CA ILE A 151 15.15 -13.93 1.96
C ILE A 151 14.13 -14.35 0.91
N GLN A 152 13.72 -15.62 0.97
CA GLN A 152 12.76 -16.20 0.03
C GLN A 152 11.32 -15.97 0.51
N TRP A 153 10.81 -14.79 0.20
CA TRP A 153 9.41 -14.43 0.49
C TRP A 153 8.42 -15.23 -0.35
N ARG A 154 7.32 -15.62 0.30
CA ARG A 154 6.15 -16.21 -0.32
C ARG A 154 4.93 -15.34 -0.14
N GLU A 155 4.16 -15.20 -1.20
CA GLU A 155 2.93 -14.41 -1.22
C GLU A 155 1.77 -15.18 -0.56
N GLY A 156 1.13 -14.52 0.41
CA GLY A 156 -0.08 -14.97 1.11
C GLY A 156 -1.22 -13.94 1.05
N ARG A 157 -2.33 -14.26 1.72
CA ARG A 157 -3.51 -13.38 1.82
C ARG A 157 -4.16 -13.51 3.18
N TYR A 158 -4.57 -12.39 3.76
CA TYR A 158 -5.49 -12.45 4.89
C TYR A 158 -6.79 -11.75 4.54
N LYS A 159 -7.88 -12.30 5.04
CA LYS A 159 -9.22 -11.76 4.88
C LYS A 159 -9.70 -11.28 6.22
N TYR A 160 -10.15 -10.04 6.28
CA TYR A 160 -10.84 -9.55 7.47
C TYR A 160 -12.18 -8.95 7.10
N GLN A 161 -13.16 -9.18 7.98
CA GLN A 161 -14.48 -8.61 7.86
C GLN A 161 -14.48 -7.22 8.49
N THR A 162 -14.92 -6.24 7.72
CA THR A 162 -15.19 -4.90 8.24
C THR A 162 -16.62 -4.85 8.76
N THR A 163 -16.78 -4.20 9.91
CA THR A 163 -18.09 -3.90 10.49
C THR A 163 -18.16 -2.43 10.81
N ASP A 164 -19.28 -1.79 10.52
CA ASP A 164 -19.55 -0.41 10.91
C ASP A 164 -20.52 -0.38 12.09
N THR A 165 -20.31 0.54 13.02
CA THR A 165 -21.15 0.72 14.19
C THR A 165 -22.05 1.93 13.93
N LYS A 166 -23.32 1.67 13.59
CA LYS A 166 -24.30 2.75 13.34
C LYS A 166 -24.58 3.54 14.62
N SER A 167 -25.07 4.78 14.46
CA SER A 167 -25.66 5.59 15.53
C SER A 167 -26.76 4.79 16.25
N GLY A 168 -26.44 4.24 17.42
CA GLY A 168 -27.30 3.28 18.14
C GLY A 168 -26.60 2.00 18.60
N GLY A 169 -25.33 1.79 18.23
CA GLY A 169 -24.53 0.64 18.67
C GLY A 169 -24.78 -0.65 17.89
N GLU A 170 -25.58 -0.59 16.83
CA GLU A 170 -25.77 -1.73 15.91
C GLU A 170 -24.52 -1.92 15.05
N VAL A 171 -23.90 -3.10 15.17
CA VAL A 171 -22.75 -3.51 14.37
C VAL A 171 -23.25 -4.15 13.07
N VAL A 172 -22.98 -3.50 11.93
CA VAL A 172 -23.40 -3.95 10.61
C VAL A 172 -22.18 -4.40 9.81
N PHE A 173 -22.29 -5.57 9.19
CA PHE A 173 -21.26 -6.07 8.29
C PHE A 173 -21.19 -5.20 7.02
N THR A 174 -20.00 -4.64 6.72
CA THR A 174 -19.81 -3.75 5.56
C THR A 174 -19.05 -4.38 4.41
N GLY A 175 -18.32 -5.47 4.64
CA GLY A 175 -17.61 -6.18 3.57
C GLY A 175 -16.43 -7.02 4.06
N THR A 176 -15.82 -7.74 3.13
CA THR A 176 -14.58 -8.48 3.39
C THR A 176 -13.46 -7.80 2.61
N ILE A 177 -12.41 -7.40 3.31
CA ILE A 177 -11.19 -6.87 2.68
C ILE A 177 -10.17 -7.99 2.58
N ILE A 178 -9.55 -8.11 1.41
CA ILE A 178 -8.44 -9.03 1.15
C ILE A 178 -7.17 -8.21 1.11
N ASN A 179 -6.27 -8.44 2.06
CA ASN A 179 -4.98 -7.78 2.10
C ASN A 179 -3.85 -8.75 1.73
N PRO A 180 -2.79 -8.26 1.06
CA PRO A 180 -1.60 -9.05 0.79
C PRO A 180 -0.78 -9.21 2.06
N LEU A 181 -0.04 -10.31 2.15
CA LEU A 181 1.04 -10.50 3.10
C LEU A 181 2.17 -11.29 2.44
N LEU A 182 3.37 -11.20 3.02
CA LEU A 182 4.52 -12.02 2.68
C LEU A 182 4.89 -12.90 3.86
N VAL A 183 5.29 -14.13 3.57
CA VAL A 183 5.75 -15.12 4.57
C VAL A 183 7.11 -15.65 4.15
N ALA A 184 8.07 -15.64 5.06
CA ALA A 184 9.36 -16.29 4.86
C ALA A 184 9.73 -17.08 6.12
N ASP A 185 10.50 -18.15 5.94
CA ASP A 185 11.06 -18.91 7.04
C ASP A 185 12.57 -18.63 7.08
N PHE A 186 13.07 -18.08 8.18
CA PHE A 186 14.50 -17.82 8.42
C PHE A 186 14.79 -17.64 9.92
N ASP A 187 16.05 -17.84 10.32
CA ASP A 187 16.52 -17.63 11.69
C ASP A 187 16.71 -16.11 11.93
N ILE A 188 15.70 -15.46 12.54
CA ILE A 188 15.70 -13.99 12.70
C ILE A 188 16.45 -13.52 13.94
N ASP A 189 16.45 -14.31 15.03
CA ASP A 189 17.19 -13.99 16.25
C ASP A 189 18.62 -14.54 16.27
N ASN A 190 18.98 -15.35 15.27
CA ASN A 190 20.29 -15.99 15.10
C ASN A 190 20.57 -17.03 16.20
N ASP A 191 19.56 -17.75 16.67
CA ASP A 191 19.68 -18.83 17.67
C ASP A 191 19.94 -20.23 17.06
N GLY A 192 20.00 -20.31 15.72
CA GLY A 192 20.18 -21.54 14.95
C GLY A 192 18.89 -22.29 14.63
N LYS A 193 17.71 -21.77 15.03
CA LYS A 193 16.40 -22.33 14.69
C LYS A 193 15.69 -21.43 13.70
N MET A 194 14.79 -22.05 12.94
CA MET A 194 13.98 -21.33 11.96
C MET A 194 12.77 -20.68 12.64
N ASP A 195 12.49 -19.44 12.25
CA ASP A 195 11.25 -18.75 12.56
C ASP A 195 10.43 -18.51 11.29
N THR A 196 9.12 -18.47 11.45
CA THR A 196 8.18 -18.01 10.44
C THR A 196 7.93 -16.53 10.65
N VAL A 197 8.32 -15.74 9.66
CA VAL A 197 8.17 -14.29 9.66
C VAL A 197 7.09 -13.89 8.66
N ILE A 198 6.14 -13.08 9.11
CA ILE A 198 5.03 -12.57 8.31
C ILE A 198 5.15 -11.05 8.24
N GLN A 199 5.17 -10.52 7.03
CA GLN A 199 5.10 -9.08 6.75
C GLN A 199 3.76 -8.75 6.10
N GLY A 200 2.98 -7.89 6.75
CA GLY A 200 1.78 -7.28 6.21
C GLY A 200 1.97 -5.76 6.19
N GLY A 201 1.06 -5.00 5.58
CA GLY A 201 1.26 -3.56 5.41
C GLY A 201 2.48 -3.25 4.53
N PHE A 202 2.29 -2.55 3.43
CA PHE A 202 3.40 -2.22 2.54
C PHE A 202 3.45 -0.71 2.39
N PHE A 203 4.45 -0.09 3.02
CA PHE A 203 4.63 1.35 3.04
C PHE A 203 4.54 1.97 1.64
N GLU A 204 3.51 2.79 1.39
CA GLU A 204 3.24 3.37 0.06
C GLU A 204 3.94 4.74 -0.16
N GLY A 205 4.96 5.07 0.64
CA GLY A 205 5.65 6.36 0.59
C GLY A 205 5.18 7.27 1.73
N MET A 206 5.58 8.53 1.73
CA MET A 206 5.49 9.41 2.90
C MET A 206 4.08 9.64 3.48
N VAL A 207 3.01 9.27 2.76
CA VAL A 207 1.64 9.68 3.09
C VAL A 207 0.79 8.55 3.69
N TYR A 208 0.99 7.27 3.33
CA TYR A 208 0.13 6.18 3.82
C TYR A 208 0.86 4.83 3.95
N GLY A 209 0.50 4.07 4.99
CA GLY A 209 0.99 2.72 5.29
C GLY A 209 2.13 2.68 6.31
N ILE A 210 2.20 1.60 7.08
CA ILE A 210 3.34 1.21 7.94
C ILE A 210 3.54 -0.27 7.68
N ASP A 211 4.79 -0.72 7.54
CA ASP A 211 5.06 -2.15 7.48
C ASP A 211 4.71 -2.79 8.84
N SER A 212 3.87 -3.81 8.83
CA SER A 212 3.63 -4.69 9.96
C SER A 212 4.53 -5.93 9.85
N PHE A 213 5.06 -6.37 10.98
CA PHE A 213 6.05 -7.42 11.03
C PHE A 213 5.73 -8.34 12.20
N SER A 214 5.73 -9.64 11.95
CA SER A 214 5.23 -10.64 12.86
C SER A 214 6.18 -11.83 12.86
N VAL A 215 6.59 -12.29 14.03
CA VAL A 215 7.60 -13.35 14.21
C VAL A 215 7.00 -14.47 15.04
N TYR A 216 7.13 -15.70 14.56
CA TYR A 216 6.63 -16.91 15.19
C TYR A 216 7.68 -18.01 15.10
N SER A 217 7.80 -18.86 16.11
CA SER A 217 8.63 -20.06 15.97
C SER A 217 8.07 -20.96 14.86
N ALA A 218 8.94 -21.59 14.07
CA ALA A 218 8.51 -22.42 12.94
C ALA A 218 7.46 -23.47 13.34
N GLY A 219 6.41 -23.59 12.51
CA GLY A 219 5.32 -24.55 12.71
C GLY A 219 4.29 -24.17 13.78
N THR A 220 4.43 -23.02 14.46
CA THR A 220 3.43 -22.56 15.44
C THR A 220 2.23 -21.84 14.82
N VAL A 221 2.35 -21.42 13.56
CA VAL A 221 1.26 -20.81 12.78
C VAL A 221 0.84 -21.77 11.67
N ASP A 222 -0.45 -22.05 11.56
CA ASP A 222 -0.98 -22.76 10.40
C ASP A 222 -1.11 -21.78 9.23
N LEU A 223 -0.20 -21.88 8.26
CA LEU A 223 -0.23 -21.00 7.09
C LEU A 223 -1.48 -21.19 6.23
N LYS A 224 -2.26 -22.27 6.41
CA LYS A 224 -3.54 -22.44 5.70
C LYS A 224 -4.55 -21.36 6.08
N ASP A 225 -4.49 -20.86 7.32
CA ASP A 225 -5.32 -19.74 7.77
C ASP A 225 -4.93 -18.42 7.07
N LEU A 226 -3.72 -18.33 6.51
CA LEU A 226 -3.21 -17.20 5.70
C LEU A 226 -3.47 -17.38 4.20
N VAL A 227 -4.29 -18.36 3.81
CA VAL A 227 -4.62 -18.63 2.40
C VAL A 227 -6.12 -18.86 2.18
N GLY A 228 -6.90 -19.08 3.24
CA GLY A 228 -8.31 -19.52 3.18
C GLY A 228 -9.35 -18.49 3.65
N GLU A 229 -10.62 -18.89 3.57
CA GLU A 229 -11.83 -18.16 4.00
C GLU A 229 -11.90 -17.84 5.50
N SER A 230 -10.81 -18.03 6.24
CA SER A 230 -10.65 -17.65 7.64
C SER A 230 -10.77 -16.14 7.77
N VAL A 231 -12.02 -15.70 7.77
CA VAL A 231 -12.46 -14.37 8.08
C VAL A 231 -11.98 -14.07 9.49
N VAL A 232 -11.10 -13.08 9.61
CA VAL A 232 -10.90 -12.47 10.92
C VAL A 232 -11.94 -11.38 11.11
N LYS A 233 -12.79 -11.52 12.12
CA LYS A 233 -13.81 -10.51 12.44
C LYS A 233 -13.14 -9.34 13.15
N VAL A 234 -13.09 -8.18 12.50
CA VAL A 234 -12.68 -6.93 13.15
C VAL A 234 -13.92 -6.33 13.77
N ARG A 235 -13.94 -6.21 15.10
CA ARG A 235 -15.00 -5.50 15.80
C ARG A 235 -14.54 -4.05 15.92
N ASP A 236 -15.26 -3.16 15.22
CA ASP A 236 -15.13 -1.70 15.31
C ASP A 236 -13.97 -1.07 14.51
N VAL A 237 -14.31 -0.24 13.52
CA VAL A 237 -13.33 0.44 12.61
C VAL A 237 -12.71 1.69 13.27
N GLN A 238 -13.33 2.22 14.33
CA GLN A 238 -12.86 3.44 15.00
C GLN A 238 -11.70 3.22 15.97
N SER A 239 -11.40 1.97 16.31
CA SER A 239 -10.14 1.61 16.96
C SER A 239 -9.51 0.52 16.13
N PHE A 240 -8.26 0.70 15.68
CA PHE A 240 -7.42 -0.38 15.15
C PHE A 240 -7.10 -1.45 16.22
N ARG A 241 -8.07 -1.81 17.08
CA ARG A 241 -7.95 -2.86 18.07
C ARG A 241 -8.23 -4.20 17.40
N GLU A 242 -7.12 -4.90 17.21
CA GLU A 242 -6.97 -6.34 17.37
C GLU A 242 -7.94 -7.21 16.58
N VAL A 243 -7.43 -7.60 15.41
CA VAL A 243 -7.93 -8.64 14.55
C VAL A 243 -7.65 -10.00 15.21
N ASP A 244 -8.72 -10.71 15.55
CA ASP A 244 -8.76 -11.94 16.34
C ASP A 244 -8.00 -13.11 15.66
N GLY A 245 -6.68 -13.22 15.88
CA GLY A 245 -5.83 -14.33 15.36
C GLY A 245 -4.69 -13.91 14.43
N MET A 246 -4.69 -12.65 13.97
CA MET A 246 -3.54 -12.01 13.32
C MET A 246 -3.47 -10.58 13.85
N GLY A 247 -3.06 -10.43 15.10
CA GLY A 247 -2.73 -9.11 15.60
C GLY A 247 -1.55 -8.60 14.78
N GLU A 248 -1.79 -7.67 13.86
CA GLU A 248 -0.71 -6.92 13.22
C GLU A 248 0.07 -6.24 14.34
N ALA A 249 1.25 -6.77 14.68
CA ALA A 249 2.23 -5.96 15.34
C ALA A 249 2.66 -4.92 14.30
N LEU A 250 2.02 -3.75 14.37
CA LEU A 250 2.59 -2.54 13.83
C LEU A 250 3.95 -2.43 14.50
N VAL A 251 5.02 -2.59 13.72
CA VAL A 251 6.37 -2.37 14.22
C VAL A 251 6.39 -0.94 14.73
N GLY A 252 6.57 -0.79 16.04
CA GLY A 252 6.78 0.45 16.77
C GLY A 252 6.17 1.65 16.07
N VAL A 253 4.87 1.88 16.29
CA VAL A 253 4.01 2.91 15.66
C VAL A 253 4.69 4.29 15.56
N ASP A 254 5.73 4.55 16.33
CA ASP A 254 6.45 5.82 16.37
C ASP A 254 7.87 5.84 15.76
N THR A 255 8.46 4.70 15.33
CA THR A 255 9.91 4.68 14.98
C THR A 255 10.27 4.23 13.56
N TRP A 256 9.81 3.07 13.07
CA TRP A 256 10.20 2.57 11.75
C TRP A 256 9.01 2.41 10.81
N ARG A 257 9.11 3.02 9.62
CA ARG A 257 8.06 2.99 8.58
C ARG A 257 8.17 1.77 7.68
N SER A 258 9.38 1.27 7.49
CA SER A 258 9.63 0.06 6.71
C SER A 258 10.71 -0.78 7.37
N LEU A 259 10.50 -2.11 7.39
CA LEU A 259 11.48 -3.09 7.84
C LEU A 259 11.70 -4.12 6.74
N ARG A 260 12.97 -4.42 6.45
CA ARG A 260 13.34 -5.40 5.44
C ARG A 260 14.49 -6.29 5.93
N PRO A 261 14.27 -7.60 6.11
CA PRO A 261 15.34 -8.51 6.50
C PRO A 261 16.35 -8.69 5.37
N PHE A 262 17.60 -8.94 5.77
CA PHE A 262 18.70 -9.31 4.88
C PHE A 262 19.68 -10.23 5.62
N ILE A 263 20.41 -11.04 4.86
CA ILE A 263 21.42 -11.96 5.41
C ILE A 263 22.81 -11.47 4.97
N LEU A 264 23.71 -11.31 5.94
CA LEU A 264 25.12 -11.00 5.72
C LEU A 264 25.99 -12.02 6.46
N ASP A 265 26.82 -12.74 5.72
CA ASP A 265 27.72 -13.77 6.26
C ASP A 265 27.02 -14.80 7.18
N GLY A 266 25.78 -15.18 6.81
CA GLY A 266 24.97 -16.14 7.56
C GLY A 266 24.25 -15.56 8.78
N VAL A 267 24.36 -14.26 9.05
CA VAL A 267 23.65 -13.57 10.14
C VAL A 267 22.50 -12.74 9.56
N THR A 268 21.33 -12.86 10.16
CA THR A 268 20.14 -12.09 9.81
C THR A 268 20.13 -10.73 10.51
N TYR A 269 19.89 -9.69 9.73
CA TYR A 269 19.69 -8.32 10.17
C TYR A 269 18.41 -7.75 9.54
N LEU A 270 17.98 -6.59 10.02
CA LEU A 270 16.88 -5.83 9.44
C LEU A 270 17.38 -4.45 9.01
N SER A 271 16.97 -4.02 7.83
CA SER A 271 17.09 -2.65 7.35
C SER A 271 15.81 -1.90 7.69
N GLY A 272 15.92 -0.86 8.52
CA GLY A 272 14.79 -0.09 9.03
C GLY A 272 14.79 1.36 8.57
N ALA A 273 13.75 1.78 7.86
CA ALA A 273 13.55 3.19 7.51
C ALA A 273 12.88 3.92 8.67
N ARG A 274 13.60 4.84 9.31
CA ARG A 274 13.12 5.62 10.45
C ARG A 274 12.85 7.06 10.03
N TYR A 275 11.68 7.55 10.42
CA TYR A 275 11.30 8.95 10.29
C TYR A 275 11.19 9.53 11.68
N GLU A 276 12.05 10.49 12.03
CA GLU A 276 11.87 11.23 13.28
C GLU A 276 10.71 12.22 13.09
N SER A 277 9.52 11.80 13.53
CA SER A 277 8.27 12.52 13.38
C SER A 277 8.21 13.76 14.30
N PRO A 278 7.65 14.90 13.83
CA PRO A 278 7.58 16.14 14.60
C PRO A 278 6.51 16.17 15.70
N TYR A 279 5.76 15.09 15.93
CA TYR A 279 4.63 15.13 16.87
C TYR A 279 5.05 15.40 18.31
N ASP A 280 6.33 15.24 18.67
CA ASP A 280 6.83 15.62 20.00
C ASP A 280 7.17 17.10 20.15
N ASP A 281 7.30 17.89 19.07
CA ASP A 281 7.52 19.34 19.13
C ASP A 281 7.49 19.95 17.70
N PHE A 282 6.35 20.50 17.28
CA PHE A 282 6.18 21.16 15.98
C PHE A 282 6.98 22.49 15.93
N LYS A 283 8.31 22.39 15.82
CA LYS A 283 9.20 23.54 15.67
C LYS A 283 9.34 23.85 14.18
N PRO A 284 8.85 25.01 13.70
CA PRO A 284 8.80 25.34 12.26
C PRO A 284 10.16 25.40 11.55
N ASN A 285 11.27 25.30 12.28
CA ASN A 285 12.64 25.30 11.75
C ASN A 285 13.37 23.96 11.96
N HIS A 286 12.68 22.89 12.40
CA HIS A 286 13.35 21.61 12.58
C HIS A 286 13.64 20.98 11.21
N ILE A 287 14.94 20.83 10.89
CA ILE A 287 15.36 20.03 9.74
C ILE A 287 15.06 18.57 10.09
N TYR A 288 14.09 17.98 9.38
CA TYR A 288 13.74 16.57 9.50
C TYR A 288 14.95 15.70 9.15
N LYS A 289 15.11 14.60 9.89
CA LYS A 289 16.16 13.63 9.63
C LYS A 289 15.53 12.29 9.31
N ASP A 290 15.74 11.86 8.07
CA ASP A 290 15.45 10.51 7.64
C ASP A 290 16.66 9.63 7.94
N TYR A 291 16.39 8.43 8.46
CA TYR A 291 17.42 7.48 8.83
C TYR A 291 17.16 6.13 8.16
N MET A 292 18.24 5.48 7.70
CA MET A 292 18.26 4.04 7.52
C MET A 292 19.05 3.44 8.66
N ASP A 293 18.40 2.62 9.46
CA ASP A 293 19.01 1.86 10.53
C ASP A 293 19.31 0.43 10.04
N VAL A 294 20.39 -0.16 10.54
CA VAL A 294 20.61 -1.62 10.52
C VAL A 294 20.34 -2.11 11.93
N LEU A 295 19.44 -3.07 12.06
CA LEU A 295 18.93 -3.57 13.33
C LEU A 295 19.25 -5.06 13.46
N LYS A 296 19.50 -5.48 14.70
CA LYS A 296 19.50 -6.88 15.11
C LYS A 296 18.23 -7.13 15.91
N TYR A 297 17.46 -8.16 15.54
CA TYR A 297 16.29 -8.57 16.31
C TYR A 297 16.75 -9.27 17.60
N ILE A 298 16.09 -8.95 18.71
CA ILE A 298 16.42 -9.48 20.04
C ILE A 298 15.37 -10.48 20.50
N LYS A 299 14.09 -10.08 20.51
CA LYS A 299 12.95 -10.90 20.95
C LYS A 299 11.62 -10.20 20.65
N GLY A 300 10.53 -10.87 21.01
CA GLY A 300 9.16 -10.34 20.95
C GLY A 300 8.36 -10.99 19.84
N SER A 301 7.04 -10.91 19.90
CA SER A 301 6.21 -11.52 18.85
C SER A 301 4.98 -10.68 18.61
N SER A 302 4.38 -10.88 17.44
CA SER A 302 3.08 -10.31 17.12
C SER A 302 1.99 -10.98 17.95
N PHE A 303 1.21 -10.14 18.62
CA PHE A 303 0.07 -10.43 19.49
C PHE A 303 -0.51 -11.85 19.39
N ARG A 304 -0.37 -12.63 20.47
CA ARG A 304 -1.28 -13.75 20.75
C ARG A 304 -2.53 -13.23 21.46
N LYS A 305 -3.70 -13.62 20.94
CA LYS A 305 -5.04 -13.37 21.49
C LYS A 305 -5.05 -13.38 23.04
N GLY A 306 -5.30 -12.21 23.64
CA GLY A 306 -5.52 -12.06 25.08
C GLY A 306 -4.29 -12.04 25.99
N ARG A 307 -3.06 -11.93 25.47
CA ARG A 307 -1.87 -11.70 26.30
C ARG A 307 -1.02 -10.56 25.75
N ASN A 308 -0.66 -9.62 26.64
CA ASN A 308 0.38 -8.62 26.42
C ASN A 308 1.71 -9.34 26.13
N GLN A 309 1.98 -9.67 24.87
CA GLN A 309 3.31 -10.07 24.47
C GLN A 309 4.21 -8.83 24.41
N PRO A 310 5.50 -8.99 24.75
CA PRO A 310 6.42 -7.87 24.66
C PRO A 310 6.50 -7.40 23.19
N PRO A 311 6.57 -6.08 22.96
CA PRO A 311 6.77 -5.55 21.61
C PRO A 311 8.06 -6.12 21.00
N LEU A 312 8.14 -6.09 19.67
CA LEU A 312 9.38 -6.44 18.98
C LEU A 312 10.52 -5.56 19.50
N GLU A 313 11.59 -6.20 19.94
CA GLU A 313 12.76 -5.54 20.49
C GLU A 313 13.91 -5.66 19.49
N PHE A 314 14.54 -4.52 19.22
CA PHE A 314 15.63 -4.41 18.26
C PHE A 314 16.82 -3.67 18.88
N GLU A 315 18.02 -4.11 18.53
CA GLU A 315 19.24 -3.36 18.76
C GLU A 315 19.66 -2.66 17.47
N THR A 316 19.81 -1.34 17.49
CA THR A 316 20.43 -0.61 16.37
C THR A 316 21.93 -0.87 16.33
N ILE A 317 22.40 -1.46 15.24
CA ILE A 317 23.82 -1.77 14.94
C ILE A 317 24.47 -0.63 14.16
N CYS A 318 23.77 -0.12 13.15
CA CYS A 318 24.23 1.00 12.33
C CYS A 318 23.13 2.05 12.21
N ARG A 319 23.50 3.32 12.15
CA ARG A 319 22.59 4.42 11.78
C ARG A 319 23.18 5.22 10.65
N PHE A 320 22.44 5.34 9.55
CA PHE A 320 22.80 6.14 8.41
C PHE A 320 21.83 7.31 8.27
N ARG A 321 22.35 8.53 8.36
CA ARG A 321 21.57 9.69 7.98
C ARG A 321 21.36 9.68 6.48
N MET A 322 20.10 9.76 6.08
CA MET A 322 19.70 9.98 4.70
C MET A 322 19.68 11.47 4.42
N THR A 323 20.21 11.89 3.29
CA THR A 323 20.12 13.27 2.83
C THR A 323 19.69 13.25 1.38
N GLU A 324 18.53 13.84 1.12
CA GLU A 324 18.06 14.05 -0.23
C GLU A 324 19.05 14.96 -0.98
N VAL A 325 19.38 14.58 -2.20
CA VAL A 325 20.23 15.35 -3.10
C VAL A 325 19.33 15.92 -4.19
N HIS A 326 19.03 17.20 -4.08
CA HIS A 326 18.40 17.93 -5.18
C HIS A 326 19.40 18.01 -6.33
N GLN A 327 19.07 17.37 -7.45
CA GLN A 327 19.81 17.63 -8.68
C GLN A 327 19.50 19.07 -9.10
N PRO A 328 20.51 19.90 -9.40
CA PRO A 328 20.23 21.22 -9.95
C PRO A 328 19.39 21.00 -11.20
N SER A 329 18.23 21.66 -11.26
CA SER A 329 17.41 21.69 -12.48
C SER A 329 18.34 22.08 -13.62
N LYS A 330 18.53 21.17 -14.59
CA LYS A 330 19.28 21.51 -15.81
C LYS A 330 18.58 22.75 -16.36
N GLY A 331 19.27 23.89 -16.32
CA GLY A 331 18.71 25.17 -16.70
C GLY A 331 18.10 25.06 -18.10
N GLU A 332 16.78 25.30 -18.17
CA GLU A 332 16.09 25.65 -19.41
C GLU A 332 16.39 27.09 -19.78
#